data_AF-A0A176QDW6-F1
#
_entry.id   AF-A0A176QDW6-F1
#
_cell.length_a   1.000
_cell.length_b   1.000
_cell.length_c   1.000
_cell.angle_alpha   90.00
_cell.angle_beta   90.00
_cell.angle_gamma   90.00
#
_symmetry.space_group_name_H-M   'P 1'
#
loop_
_entity.id
_entity.type
_entity.pdbx_description
1 polymer ?
#
loop_
_entity_poly.entity_id
_entity_poly.type
_entity_poly.pdbx_seq_one_letter_code
_entity_poly.pdbx_strand_id
1 'polypeptide(L)'
;MTRPAVQTQGTGRRVSTRTLVVVGLLFSLLLAGVVSGWASSHPDGLEHVASQVGFGDTAQESPTADSPMAEYETRGVEGRLGGALAGVVGVVLTAVLMGGLLLLLRRRREE
;
A
#
# COMPACT_ATOMS: atom_id res chain seq x y z
N MET A 1 -20.21 23.61 -52.28
CA MET A 1 -20.57 22.48 -51.41
C MET A 1 -19.49 22.36 -50.34
N THR A 2 -19.58 23.15 -49.28
CA THR A 2 -18.57 23.27 -48.21
C THR A 2 -19.04 22.47 -47.01
N ARG A 3 -18.31 21.40 -46.66
CA ARG A 3 -18.56 20.62 -45.45
C ARG A 3 -18.23 21.49 -44.22
N PRO A 4 -19.12 21.59 -43.21
CA PRO A 4 -18.74 22.19 -41.94
C PRO A 4 -17.73 21.26 -41.24
N ALA A 5 -16.63 21.83 -40.77
CA ALA A 5 -15.70 21.14 -39.89
C ALA A 5 -16.39 20.88 -38.55
N VAL A 6 -16.64 19.61 -38.22
CA VAL A 6 -17.05 19.20 -36.89
C VAL A 6 -15.86 19.40 -35.97
N GLN A 7 -15.87 20.50 -35.21
CA GLN A 7 -14.92 20.71 -34.14
C GLN A 7 -15.40 19.92 -32.93
N THR A 8 -14.85 18.72 -32.75
CA THR A 8 -15.00 17.95 -31.50
C THR A 8 -14.19 18.63 -30.41
N GLN A 9 -14.78 19.65 -29.78
CA GLN A 9 -14.26 20.28 -28.57
C GLN A 9 -14.39 19.28 -27.41
N GLY A 10 -13.38 18.43 -27.25
CA GLY A 10 -13.21 17.63 -26.04
C GLY A 10 -12.82 18.54 -24.88
N THR A 11 -13.79 19.21 -24.26
CA THR A 11 -13.60 19.94 -23.00
C THR A 11 -13.54 18.95 -21.83
N GLY A 12 -12.57 18.04 -21.88
CA GLY A 12 -12.20 17.21 -20.74
C GLY A 12 -11.26 18.02 -19.86
N ARG A 13 -11.67 18.35 -18.64
CA ARG A 13 -10.79 18.95 -17.63
C ARG A 13 -9.64 17.96 -17.37
N ARG A 14 -8.48 18.20 -17.97
CA ARG A 14 -7.30 17.34 -17.78
C ARG A 14 -6.89 17.43 -16.32
N VAL A 15 -6.95 16.31 -15.61
CA VAL A 15 -6.50 16.24 -14.23
C VAL A 15 -4.97 16.37 -14.23
N SER A 16 -4.44 17.32 -13.45
CA SER A 16 -3.01 17.48 -13.29
C SER A 16 -2.41 16.23 -12.66
N THR A 17 -1.25 15.77 -13.15
CA THR A 17 -0.49 14.66 -12.56
C THR A 17 -0.25 14.88 -11.07
N ARG A 18 -0.02 16.14 -10.66
CA ARG A 18 0.15 16.49 -9.24
C ARG A 18 -1.12 16.21 -8.43
N THR A 19 -2.29 16.53 -8.98
CA THR A 19 -3.58 16.24 -8.34
C THR A 19 -3.82 14.73 -8.25
N LEU A 20 -3.51 13.98 -9.30
CA LEU A 20 -3.62 12.51 -9.28
C LEU A 20 -2.71 11.89 -8.20
N VAL A 21 -1.46 12.33 -8.11
CA VAL A 21 -0.50 11.80 -7.12
C VAL A 21 -0.95 12.13 -5.69
N VAL A 22 -1.36 13.37 -5.43
CA VAL A 22 -1.80 13.78 -4.08
C VAL A 22 -3.07 13.03 -3.67
N VAL A 23 -4.08 12.95 -4.56
CA VAL A 23 -5.33 12.25 -4.27
C VAL A 23 -5.08 10.75 -4.09
N GLY A 24 -4.28 10.13 -4.97
CA GLY A 24 -3.92 8.71 -4.85
C GLY A 24 -3.17 8.40 -3.56
N LEU A 25 -2.24 9.27 -3.15
CA LEU A 25 -1.49 9.12 -1.90
C LEU A 25 -2.41 9.27 -0.68
N LEU A 26 -3.30 10.25 -0.66
CA LEU A 26 -4.27 10.40 0.43
C LEU A 26 -5.19 9.18 0.52
N PHE A 27 -5.62 8.65 -0.63
CA PHE A 27 -6.47 7.46 -0.68
C PHE A 27 -5.73 6.20 -0.19
N SER A 28 -4.45 6.03 -0.54
CA SER A 28 -3.66 4.90 -0.05
C SER A 28 -3.38 4.99 1.44
N LEU A 29 -3.10 6.18 1.99
CA LEU A 29 -2.96 6.37 3.43
C LEU A 29 -4.29 6.08 4.17
N LEU A 30 -5.42 6.50 3.61
CA LEU A 30 -6.74 6.22 4.20
C LEU A 30 -7.02 4.71 4.23
N LEU A 31 -6.76 4.00 3.12
CA LEU A 31 -6.93 2.55 3.06
C LEU A 31 -6.00 1.84 4.04
N ALA A 32 -4.73 2.22 4.08
CA ALA A 32 -3.72 1.60 4.94
C ALA A 32 -3.97 1.87 6.44
N GLY A 33 -4.32 3.10 6.81
CA GLY A 33 -4.49 3.47 8.21
C GLY A 33 -5.88 3.14 8.78
N VAL A 34 -6.94 3.28 7.98
CA VAL A 34 -8.32 3.17 8.46
C VAL A 34 -8.97 1.85 8.03
N VAL A 35 -8.88 1.51 6.75
CA VAL A 35 -9.57 0.32 6.21
C VAL A 35 -8.83 -0.97 6.57
N SER A 36 -7.50 -0.93 6.67
CA SER A 36 -6.69 -2.08 7.10
C SER A 36 -7.02 -2.52 8.52
N GLY A 37 -7.48 -1.62 9.39
CA GLY A 37 -7.96 -1.98 10.72
C GLY A 37 -9.20 -2.87 10.69
N TRP A 38 -9.94 -2.93 9.59
CA TRP A 38 -11.09 -3.83 9.40
C TRP A 38 -10.70 -5.14 8.70
N ALA A 39 -9.42 -5.36 8.42
CA ALA A 39 -8.93 -6.66 7.97
C ALA A 39 -9.20 -7.72 9.06
N SER A 40 -9.64 -8.90 8.61
CA SER A 40 -10.00 -10.01 9.49
C SER A 40 -8.81 -10.45 10.32
N SER A 41 -8.98 -10.51 11.64
CA SER A 41 -8.01 -11.03 12.61
C SER A 41 -8.09 -12.57 12.76
N HIS A 42 -8.69 -13.26 11.78
CA HIS A 42 -8.79 -14.71 11.82
C HIS A 42 -7.43 -15.36 11.51
N PRO A 43 -7.13 -16.53 12.12
CA PRO A 43 -5.96 -17.31 11.76
C PRO A 43 -6.00 -17.63 10.27
N ASP A 44 -4.84 -17.61 9.63
CA ASP A 44 -4.75 -18.01 8.23
C ASP A 44 -5.15 -19.49 8.08
N GLY A 45 -5.41 -19.93 6.85
CA GLY A 45 -5.88 -21.29 6.61
C GLY A 45 -4.89 -22.36 7.04
N LEU A 46 -3.60 -22.04 7.11
CA LEU A 46 -2.56 -22.97 7.56
C LEU A 46 -2.59 -23.13 9.07
N GLU A 47 -2.71 -22.04 9.85
CA GLU A 47 -2.85 -22.15 11.30
C GLU A 47 -4.19 -22.76 11.70
N HIS A 48 -5.25 -22.45 10.95
CA HIS A 48 -6.55 -23.06 11.21
C HIS A 48 -6.51 -24.59 11.02
N VAL A 49 -5.77 -25.08 10.03
CA VAL A 49 -5.59 -26.53 9.82
C VAL A 49 -4.59 -27.11 10.82
N ALA A 50 -3.52 -26.40 11.14
CA ALA A 50 -2.50 -26.86 12.10
C ALA A 50 -3.06 -27.00 13.52
N SER A 51 -3.91 -26.06 13.93
CA SER A 51 -4.67 -26.16 15.18
C SER A 51 -5.69 -27.29 15.18
N GLN A 52 -6.40 -27.54 14.07
CA GLN A 52 -7.37 -28.64 13.99
C GLN A 52 -6.72 -30.03 14.02
N VAL A 53 -5.52 -30.19 13.46
CA VAL A 53 -4.83 -31.48 13.41
C VAL A 53 -3.85 -31.65 14.60
N GLY A 54 -3.60 -30.58 15.37
CA GLY A 54 -2.81 -30.63 16.61
C GLY A 54 -1.30 -30.59 16.40
N PHE A 55 -0.83 -29.98 15.30
CA PHE A 55 0.60 -29.78 15.01
C PHE A 55 1.03 -28.30 15.02
N GLY A 56 0.18 -27.39 15.50
CA GLY A 56 0.54 -25.98 15.70
C GLY A 56 1.80 -25.81 16.56
N ASP A 57 1.96 -26.63 17.60
CA ASP A 57 3.10 -26.57 18.53
C ASP A 57 4.44 -27.02 17.90
N THR A 58 4.41 -27.64 16.72
CA THR A 58 5.63 -27.96 15.95
C THR A 58 6.07 -26.82 15.02
N ALA A 59 5.32 -25.72 14.96
CA ALA A 59 5.74 -24.54 14.22
C ALA A 59 7.05 -24.01 14.82
N GLN A 60 8.11 -24.01 14.01
CA GLN A 60 9.34 -23.32 14.36
C GLN A 60 9.11 -21.81 14.28
N GLU A 61 9.61 -21.08 15.27
CA GLU A 61 9.71 -19.62 15.20
C GLU A 61 10.41 -19.22 13.91
N SER A 62 9.77 -18.32 13.16
CA SER A 62 10.37 -17.78 11.95
C SER A 62 11.67 -17.05 12.33
N PRO A 63 12.74 -17.12 11.51
CA PRO A 63 13.97 -16.34 11.73
C PRO A 63 13.72 -14.82 11.77
N THR A 64 12.56 -14.39 11.26
CA THR A 64 12.08 -13.02 11.24
C THR A 64 10.97 -12.77 12.25
N ALA A 65 10.70 -13.67 13.20
CA ALA A 65 9.69 -13.49 14.26
C ALA A 65 10.02 -12.27 15.14
N ASP A 66 11.31 -11.95 15.31
CA ASP A 66 11.78 -10.75 16.00
C ASP A 66 11.72 -9.46 15.16
N SER A 67 11.29 -9.55 13.90
CA SER A 67 11.23 -8.40 13.01
C SER A 67 10.22 -7.37 13.52
N PRO A 68 10.51 -6.06 13.40
CA PRO A 68 9.57 -5.01 13.76
C PRO A 68 8.29 -4.97 12.88
N MET A 69 8.17 -5.87 11.90
CA MET A 69 7.00 -6.08 11.04
C MET A 69 6.49 -7.54 11.11
N ALA A 70 6.96 -8.33 12.07
CA ALA A 70 6.49 -9.70 12.24
C ALA A 70 4.99 -9.71 12.56
N GLU A 71 4.28 -10.73 12.07
CA GLU A 71 2.84 -10.93 12.34
C GLU A 71 1.94 -9.74 11.91
N TYR A 72 2.40 -8.91 10.97
CA TYR A 72 1.71 -7.68 10.54
C TYR A 72 1.58 -6.63 11.65
N GLU A 73 2.32 -6.73 12.74
CA GLU A 73 2.32 -5.75 13.83
C GLU A 73 3.61 -4.92 13.84
N THR A 74 3.50 -3.68 14.32
CA THR A 74 4.67 -2.84 14.61
C THR A 74 5.05 -3.04 16.07
N ARG A 75 6.33 -3.37 16.32
CA ARG A 75 6.87 -3.63 17.67
C ARG A 75 6.49 -2.49 18.62
N GLY A 76 5.63 -2.76 19.61
CA GLY A 76 5.23 -1.82 20.67
C GLY A 76 3.81 -1.25 20.59
N VAL A 77 2.98 -1.65 19.60
CA VAL A 77 1.57 -1.24 19.55
C VAL A 77 0.68 -2.46 19.31
N GLU A 78 0.04 -2.94 20.37
CA GLU A 78 -0.82 -4.14 20.33
C GLU A 78 -2.12 -3.92 19.53
N GLY A 79 -2.49 -4.90 18.71
CA GLY A 79 -3.78 -4.98 18.05
C GLY A 79 -3.91 -4.15 16.77
N ARG A 80 -5.15 -3.74 16.45
CA ARG A 80 -5.53 -3.11 15.16
C ARG A 80 -4.72 -1.84 14.81
N LEU A 81 -4.10 -1.21 15.81
CA LEU A 81 -3.25 -0.03 15.67
C LEU A 81 -1.84 -0.39 15.14
N GLY A 82 -1.32 -1.57 15.49
CA GLY A 82 -0.02 -2.07 15.02
C GLY A 82 0.00 -2.34 13.52
N GLY A 83 -1.06 -2.98 13.00
CA GLY A 83 -1.22 -3.25 11.57
C GLY A 83 -1.52 -2.00 10.73
N ALA A 84 -2.23 -1.03 11.29
CA ALA A 84 -2.45 0.26 10.63
C ALA A 84 -1.13 1.04 10.45
N LEU A 85 -0.27 1.05 11.47
CA LEU A 85 1.07 1.65 11.39
C LEU A 85 1.95 0.94 10.36
N ALA A 86 1.92 -0.39 10.32
CA ALA A 86 2.65 -1.16 9.31
C ALA A 86 2.25 -0.79 7.88
N GLY A 87 0.95 -0.68 7.63
CA GLY A 87 0.42 -0.24 6.34
C GLY A 87 0.88 1.17 5.96
N VAL A 88 0.80 2.12 6.88
CA VAL A 88 1.22 3.52 6.63
C VAL A 88 2.72 3.60 6.33
N VAL A 89 3.56 2.88 7.08
CA VAL A 89 5.00 2.81 6.84
C VAL A 89 5.29 2.26 5.44
N GLY A 90 4.61 1.17 5.03
CA GLY A 90 4.77 0.59 3.70
C GLY A 90 4.41 1.57 2.57
N VAL A 91 3.32 2.33 2.72
CA VAL A 91 2.90 3.36 1.75
C VAL A 91 3.93 4.48 1.64
N VAL A 92 4.42 4.99 2.78
CA VAL A 92 5.44 6.05 2.80
C VAL A 92 6.73 5.57 2.14
N LEU A 93 7.19 4.37 2.49
CA LEU A 93 8.42 3.80 1.94
C LEU A 93 8.34 3.68 0.41
N THR A 94 7.23 3.16 -0.10
CA THR A 94 6.99 3.00 -1.55
C THR A 94 6.97 4.35 -2.26
N ALA A 95 6.29 5.35 -1.68
CA ALA A 95 6.21 6.69 -2.26
C ALA A 95 7.58 7.37 -2.33
N VAL A 96 8.41 7.23 -1.28
CA VAL A 96 9.77 7.77 -1.25
C VAL A 96 10.66 7.08 -2.28
N LEU A 97 10.62 5.74 -2.35
CA LEU A 97 11.44 4.98 -3.29
C LEU A 97 11.10 5.30 -4.75
N MET A 98 9.82 5.25 -5.12
CA MET A 98 9.40 5.55 -6.50
C MET A 98 9.55 7.02 -6.85
N GLY A 99 9.21 7.93 -5.92
CA GLY A 99 9.41 9.36 -6.11
C GLY A 99 10.90 9.70 -6.31
N GLY A 100 11.76 9.17 -5.46
CA GLY A 100 13.21 9.33 -5.56
C GLY A 100 13.78 8.76 -6.86
N LEU A 101 13.35 7.56 -7.24
CA LEU A 101 13.75 6.93 -8.51
C LEU A 101 13.35 7.80 -9.70
N LEU A 102 12.10 8.25 -9.78
CA LEU A 102 11.61 9.11 -10.87
C LEU A 102 12.37 10.44 -10.94
N LEU A 103 12.65 11.06 -9.80
CA LEU A 103 13.45 12.29 -9.76
C LEU A 103 14.89 12.06 -10.24
N LEU A 104 15.49 10.93 -9.87
CA LEU A 104 16.83 10.54 -10.32
C LEU A 104 16.87 10.30 -11.84
N LEU A 105 15.89 9.55 -12.37
CA LEU A 105 15.77 9.31 -13.83
C LEU A 105 15.49 10.60 -14.60
N ARG A 106 14.72 11.53 -14.03
CA ARG A 106 14.44 12.82 -14.68
C ARG A 106 15.70 13.68 -14.79
N ARG A 107 16.57 13.67 -13.78
CA ARG A 107 17.87 14.36 -13.83
C ARG A 107 18.80 13.83 -14.93
N ARG A 108 18.71 12.55 -15.29
CA ARG A 108 19.53 11.96 -16.36
C ARG A 108 19.08 12.27 -17.78
N ARG A 109 17.98 13.01 -17.97
CA ARG A 109 17.48 13.41 -19.30
C ARG A 109 17.88 14.83 -19.70
N GLU A 110 18.53 15.56 -18.81
CA GLU A 110 19.00 16.92 -19.08
C GLU A 110 20.49 16.96 -19.46
N GLU A 111 21.13 15.79 -19.58
CA GLU A 111 22.45 15.57 -20.20
C GLU A 111 22.27 14.87 -21.56
#